data_AF-A0A562N7G5-F1
#
_entry.id   AF-A0A562N7G5-F1
#
_cell.length_a   1.000
_cell.length_b   1.000
_cell.length_c   1.000
_cell.angle_alpha   90.00
_cell.angle_beta   90.00
_cell.angle_gamma   90.00
#
_symmetry.space_group_name_H-M   'P 1'
#
loop_
_entity.id
_entity.type
_entity.pdbx_description
1 polymer ?
#
loop_
_entity_poly.entity_id
_entity_poly.type
_entity_poly.pdbx_seq_one_letter_code
_entity_poly.pdbx_strand_id
1 'polypeptide(L)' 'MSAEVKYCFSDQDVDEVSRNMGNIQVRRLPVVDRDKRLVGILSLGDVAMTGDDVTAGEALSAISQPGGAHNQTA' A
#
# COMPACT_ATOMS: atom_id res chain seq x y z
N MET A 1 -5.96 16.09 -6.91
CA MET A 1 -4.86 15.93 -5.93
C MET A 1 -5.51 15.51 -4.61
N SER A 2 -5.13 14.39 -4.01
CA SER A 2 -5.73 14.00 -2.71
C SER A 2 -5.21 14.94 -1.62
N ALA A 3 -6.08 15.32 -0.69
CA ALA A 3 -5.68 16.19 0.43
C ALA A 3 -4.79 15.45 1.45
N GLU A 4 -4.85 14.11 1.47
CA GLU A 4 -4.11 13.28 2.42
C GLU A 4 -3.17 12.33 1.67
N VAL A 5 -1.90 12.32 2.07
CA VAL A 5 -0.87 11.39 1.59
C VAL A 5 -0.78 10.24 2.58
N LYS A 6 -1.12 9.03 2.13
CA LYS A 6 -0.89 7.79 2.88
C LYS A 6 0.56 7.34 2.66
N TYR A 7 1.20 6.81 3.70
CA TYR A 7 2.57 6.31 3.68
C TYR A 7 2.72 5.18 4.70
N CYS A 8 3.80 4.41 4.60
CA CYS A 8 4.27 3.52 5.66
C CYS A 8 5.67 3.93 6.14
N PHE A 9 6.11 3.40 7.27
CA PHE A 9 7.48 3.57 7.74
C PHE A 9 8.40 2.47 7.23
N SER A 10 9.69 2.78 7.08
CA SER A 10 10.72 1.84 6.63
C SER A 10 10.96 0.65 7.57
N ASP A 11 10.49 0.75 8.81
CA ASP A 11 10.63 -0.28 9.84
C ASP A 11 9.28 -0.94 10.21
N GLN A 12 8.22 -0.70 9.43
CA GLN A 12 6.96 -1.43 9.57
C GLN A 12 7.05 -2.82 8.95
N ASP A 13 6.31 -3.75 9.55
CA ASP A 13 6.15 -5.10 9.03
C ASP A 13 5.42 -5.10 7.68
N VAL A 14 5.96 -5.84 6.71
CA VAL A 14 5.46 -5.79 5.33
C VAL A 14 4.07 -6.41 5.20
N ASP A 15 3.71 -7.38 6.05
CA ASP A 15 2.40 -8.03 6.02
C ASP A 15 1.34 -7.08 6.56
N GLU A 16 1.66 -6.36 7.63
CA GLU A 16 0.81 -5.29 8.16
C GLU A 16 0.59 -4.19 7.11
N VAL A 17 1.67 -3.75 6.45
CA VAL A 17 1.57 -2.72 5.40
C VAL A 17 0.73 -3.23 4.21
N SER A 18 0.91 -4.48 3.80
CA SER A 18 0.17 -5.08 2.68
C SER A 18 -1.33 -5.23 2.98
N ARG A 19 -1.69 -5.64 4.21
CA ARG A 19 -3.09 -5.63 4.66
C ARG A 19 -3.67 -4.24 4.65
N ASN A 20 -2.92 -3.24 5.12
CA ASN A 20 -3.36 -1.85 5.08
C ASN A 20 -3.56 -1.36 3.64
N MET A 21 -2.65 -1.69 2.71
CA MET A 21 -2.79 -1.42 1.28
C MET A 21 -4.09 -1.97 0.70
N GLY A 22 -4.48 -3.18 1.13
CA GLY A 22 -5.81 -3.78 0.89
C GLY A 22 -6.96 -2.90 1.38
N ASN A 23 -6.94 -2.55 2.67
CA ASN A 23 -7.99 -1.79 3.33
C ASN A 23 -8.24 -0.41 2.71
N ILE A 24 -7.17 0.29 2.31
CA ILE A 24 -7.27 1.62 1.69
C ILE A 24 -7.25 1.57 0.15
N GLN A 25 -7.24 0.37 -0.42
CA GLN A 25 -7.25 0.09 -1.86
C GLN A 25 -6.16 0.82 -2.65
N VAL A 26 -4.92 0.83 -2.15
CA VAL A 26 -3.77 1.40 -2.87
C VAL A 26 -2.77 0.32 -3.27
N ARG A 27 -2.19 0.47 -4.46
CA ARG A 27 -1.16 -0.46 -4.96
C ARG A 27 0.26 -0.05 -4.62
N ARG A 28 0.45 1.17 -4.09
CA ARG A 28 1.76 1.75 -3.76
C ARG A 28 1.63 2.66 -2.54
N LEU A 29 2.67 2.67 -1.72
CA LEU A 29 2.84 3.57 -0.58
C LEU A 29 4.24 4.20 -0.63
N PRO A 30 4.36 5.53 -0.44
CA PRO A 30 5.59 6.16 0.01
C PRO A 30 6.08 5.51 1.30
N VAL A 31 7.38 5.23 1.36
CA VAL A 31 8.06 4.75 2.57
C VAL A 31 8.81 5.92 3.16
N VAL A 32 8.57 6.23 4.43
CA VAL A 32 9.26 7.30 5.16
C VAL A 32 10.06 6.77 6.34
N ASP A 33 11.08 7.50 6.75
CA ASP A 33 11.76 7.26 8.02
C ASP A 33 10.96 7.85 9.21
N ARG A 34 11.51 7.72 10.43
CA ARG A 34 10.89 8.28 11.65
C ARG A 34 10.88 9.81 11.68
N ASP A 35 11.76 10.46 10.92
CA ASP A 35 11.79 11.91 10.71
C ASP A 35 10.86 12.37 9.57
N LYS A 36 10.02 11.46 9.04
CA LYS A 36 9.09 11.71 7.92
C LYS A 36 9.78 12.10 6.60
N ARG A 37 11.05 11.72 6.42
CA ARG A 37 11.72 11.87 5.12
C ARG A 37 11.35 10.69 4.23
N LEU A 38 11.04 10.98 2.96
CA LEU A 38 10.81 9.95 1.95
C LEU A 38 12.11 9.18 1.70
N VAL A 39 12.07 7.86 1.90
CA VAL A 39 13.23 6.96 1.71
C VAL A 39 12.98 5.91 0.62
N GLY A 40 11.76 5.78 0.12
CA GLY A 40 11.46 4.85 -0.97
C GLY A 40 9.99 4.77 -1.32
N ILE A 41 9.66 3.76 -2.14
CA ILE A 41 8.30 3.40 -2.51
C ILE A 41 8.16 1.89 -2.31
N LEU A 42 7.09 1.47 -1.65
CA LEU A 42 6.68 0.08 -1.59
C LEU A 42 5.49 -0.10 -2.53
N SER A 43 5.57 -1.08 -3.42
CA SER A 43 4.47 -1.48 -4.29
C SER A 43 4.01 -2.90 -3.98
N LEU A 44 2.78 -3.21 -4.36
CA LEU A 44 2.24 -4.57 -4.30
C LEU A 44 3.09 -5.56 -5.11
N GLY A 45 3.75 -5.08 -6.19
CA GLY A 45 4.69 -5.89 -6.96
C GLY A 45 5.93 -6.26 -6.15
N ASP A 46 6.43 -5.36 -5.31
CA ASP A 46 7.60 -5.65 -4.45
C ASP A 46 7.26 -6.70 -3.38
N VAL A 47 6.04 -6.66 -2.84
CA VAL A 47 5.51 -7.68 -1.92
C VAL A 47 5.40 -9.05 -2.60
N ALA A 48 4.93 -9.09 -3.85
CA ALA A 48 4.89 -10.35 -4.61
C ALA A 48 6.29 -10.93 -4.88
N MET A 49 7.31 -10.09 -5.04
CA MET A 49 8.69 -10.54 -5.32
C MET A 49 9.42 -11.07 -4.08
N THR A 50 8.90 -10.85 -2.87
CA THR A 50 9.53 -11.33 -1.62
C THR A 50 9.19 -12.79 -1.30
N GLY A 51 8.36 -13.45 -2.12
CA GLY A 51 8.00 -14.87 -1.99
C GLY A 51 6.79 -15.12 -1.10
N ASP A 52 6.13 -14.05 -0.62
CA ASP A 52 4.85 -14.14 0.09
C ASP A 52 3.67 -13.91 -0.88
N ASP A 53 3.44 -14.93 -1.72
CA ASP A 53 2.37 -14.94 -2.71
C ASP A 53 0.98 -14.84 -2.07
N VAL A 54 0.83 -15.32 -0.82
CA VAL A 54 -0.43 -15.28 -0.09
C VAL A 54 -0.77 -13.84 0.29
N THR A 55 0.16 -13.15 0.97
CA THR A 55 -0.03 -11.76 1.39
C THR A 55 -0.25 -10.82 0.19
N ALA A 56 0.53 -10.99 -0.88
CA ALA A 56 0.35 -10.21 -2.10
C ALA A 56 -1.01 -10.48 -2.77
N GLY A 57 -1.43 -11.76 -2.83
CA GLY A 57 -2.71 -12.16 -3.41
C GLY A 57 -3.91 -11.64 -2.64
N GLU A 58 -3.89 -11.70 -1.30
CA GLU A 58 -4.92 -11.16 -0.44
C GLU A 58 -5.06 -9.65 -0.59
N ALA A 59 -3.94 -8.93 -0.55
CA ALA A 59 -3.92 -7.49 -0.76
C ALA A 59 -4.44 -7.12 -2.15
N LEU A 60 -4.03 -7.85 -3.21
CA LEU A 60 -4.54 -7.64 -4.57
C LEU A 60 -6.05 -7.82 -4.66
N SER A 61 -6.57 -8.87 -4.03
CA SER A 61 -8.00 -9.17 -4.00
C SER A 61 -8.78 -8.03 -3.34
N ALA A 62 -8.34 -7.55 -2.17
CA ALA A 62 -8.94 -6.44 -1.45
C ALA A 62 -8.88 -5.12 -2.25
N ILE A 63 -7.74 -4.81 -2.86
CA ILE A 63 -7.55 -3.61 -3.71
C ILE A 63 -8.46 -3.64 -4.94
N SER A 64 -8.76 -4.82 -5.48
CA SER A 64 -9.52 -4.97 -6.72
C SER A 64 -11.03 -5.00 -6.52
N GLN A 65 -11.51 -4.94 -5.27
CA GLN A 65 -12.93 -4.80 -4.98
C GLN A 65 -13.42 -3.42 -5.48
N PRO A 66 -14.65 -3.31 -5.99
CA PRO A 66 -15.24 -2.02 -6.36
C PRO A 66 -15.14 -1.03 -5.20
N GLY A 67 -14.37 0.05 -5.38
CA GLY A 67 -14.15 1.04 -4.34
C GLY A 67 -15.40 1.86 -4.05
N GLY A 68 -15.70 2.08 -2.77
CA GLY A 68 -16.66 3.11 -2.36
C GLY A 68 -16.06 4.51 -2.48
N ALA A 69 -16.89 5.51 -2.83
CA ALA A 69 -16.75 6.98 -2.79
C ALA A 69 -15.42 7.70 -3.12
N HIS A 70 -14.29 7.03 -3.34
CA HIS A 70 -13.10 7.62 -3.96
C HIS A 70 -13.08 7.22 -5.42
N ASN A 71 -14.15 7.66 -6.09
CA ASN A 71 -14.23 7.66 -7.54
C ASN A 71 -13.10 8.55 -8.05
N GLN A 72 -12.35 8.03 -9.00
CA GLN A 72 -11.58 8.88 -9.89
C GLN A 72 -12.55 9.93 -10.43
N THR A 73 -12.40 11.16 -9.96
CA THR A 73 -13.06 12.30 -10.59
C THR A 73 -12.34 12.46 -11.92
N ALA A 74 -12.99 11.99 -12.98
CA ALA A 74 -12.73 12.46 -14.33
C ALA A 74 -13.12 13.95 -14.43
#